data_AF-A0A3B9PSY1-F1
#
_entry.id   AF-A0A3B9PSY1-F1
#
_cell.length_a   1.000
_cell.length_b   1.000
_cell.length_c   1.000
_cell.angle_alpha   90.00
_cell.angle_beta   90.00
_cell.angle_gamma   90.00
#
_symmetry.space_group_name_H-M   'P 1'
#
loop_
_entity.id
_entity.type
_entity.pdbx_description
1 polymer ?
#
loop_
_entity_poly.entity_id
_entity_poly.type
_entity_poly.pdbx_seq_one_letter_code
_entity_poly.pdbx_strand_id
1 'polypeptide(L)' 'MSLFHMSFRKESGAENMATDMWLLAQADSWGGPAFRRYGWTKPQITFGYGQKASWVEKETGEQITALTRR' A
#
# COMPACT_ATOMS: atom_id res chain seq x y z
N MET A 1 -0.66 5.05 -26.83
CA MET A 1 -1.24 4.80 -25.50
C MET A 1 -0.72 5.85 -24.55
N SER A 2 -1.58 6.53 -23.81
CA SER A 2 -1.17 7.54 -22.83
C SER A 2 -1.06 6.91 -21.44
N LEU A 3 -0.03 7.27 -20.68
CA LEU A 3 0.12 6.89 -19.27
C LEU A 3 -0.69 7.87 -18.42
N PHE A 4 -1.64 7.38 -17.62
CA PHE A 4 -2.42 8.23 -16.73
C PHE A 4 -1.63 8.51 -15.45
N HIS A 5 -1.31 9.77 -15.17
CA HIS A 5 -0.61 10.17 -13.96
C HIS A 5 -1.59 10.57 -12.87
N MET A 6 -1.59 9.84 -11.75
CA MET A 6 -2.43 10.17 -10.59
C MET A 6 -1.82 11.32 -9.80
N SER A 7 -2.68 12.12 -9.16
CA SER A 7 -2.24 13.19 -8.25
C SER A 7 -1.46 12.61 -7.07
N PHE A 8 -0.37 13.28 -6.70
CA PHE A 8 0.38 12.94 -5.51
C PHE A 8 -0.43 13.25 -4.25
N ARG A 9 -0.52 12.28 -3.34
CA ARG A 9 -1.15 12.43 -2.03
C ARG A 9 -0.26 11.83 -0.95
N LYS A 10 -0.36 12.36 0.27
CA LYS A 10 0.22 11.77 1.48
C LYS A 10 -0.91 11.23 2.33
N GLU A 11 -0.94 9.92 2.50
CA GLU A 11 -2.04 9.21 3.15
C GLU A 11 -1.48 8.15 4.13
N SER A 12 -2.31 7.57 4.98
CA SER A 12 -1.93 6.42 5.80
C SER A 12 -1.72 5.18 4.95
N GLY A 13 -1.11 4.13 5.53
CA GLY A 13 -0.89 2.92 4.76
C GLY A 13 -2.15 2.18 4.35
N ALA A 14 -3.17 2.17 5.20
CA ALA A 14 -4.46 1.57 4.86
C ALA A 14 -5.14 2.31 3.68
N GLU A 15 -5.10 3.65 3.68
CA GLU A 15 -5.67 4.46 2.60
C GLU A 15 -4.91 4.28 1.28
N ASN A 16 -3.57 4.20 1.33
CA ASN A 16 -2.76 3.93 0.15
C ASN A 16 -3.09 2.54 -0.44
N MET A 17 -3.16 1.50 0.39
CA MET A 17 -3.53 0.16 -0.08
C MET A 17 -4.96 0.09 -0.62
N ALA A 18 -5.91 0.79 0.01
CA ALA A 18 -7.29 0.85 -0.46
C ALA A 18 -7.39 1.54 -1.83
N THR A 19 -6.62 2.62 -2.04
CA THR A 19 -6.54 3.31 -3.33
C THR A 19 -5.94 2.40 -4.40
N ASP A 20 -4.84 1.71 -4.09
CA ASP A 20 -4.18 0.80 -5.02
C ASP A 20 -5.11 -0.38 -5.41
N MET A 21 -5.89 -0.91 -4.46
CA MET A 21 -6.92 -1.92 -4.74
C MET A 21 -8.06 -1.38 -5.61
N TRP A 22 -8.53 -0.15 -5.35
CA TRP A 22 -9.56 0.48 -6.18
C TRP A 22 -9.06 0.72 -7.61
N LEU A 23 -7.82 1.20 -7.77
CA LEU A 23 -7.19 1.36 -9.09
C LEU A 23 -7.12 0.03 -9.85
N LEU A 24 -6.73 -1.05 -9.17
CA LEU A 24 -6.70 -2.39 -9.75
C LEU A 24 -8.09 -2.84 -10.20
N ALA A 25 -9.12 -2.63 -9.37
CA ALA A 25 -10.50 -2.99 -9.69
C ALA A 25 -11.08 -2.18 -10.86
N GLN A 26 -10.58 -0.97 -11.09
CA GLN A 26 -10.99 -0.11 -12.20
C GLN A 26 -10.09 -0.23 -13.43
N ALA A 27 -9.06 -1.08 -13.40
CA ALA A 27 -8.02 -1.13 -14.44
C ALA A 27 -8.60 -1.36 -15.84
N ASP A 28 -9.60 -2.24 -15.98
CA ASP A 28 -10.25 -2.54 -17.26
C ASP A 28 -11.08 -1.37 -17.80
N SER A 29 -11.62 -0.53 -16.91
CA SER A 29 -12.34 0.70 -17.28
C SER A 29 -11.40 1.86 -17.61
N TRP A 30 -10.17 1.79 -17.10
CA TRP A 30 -9.13 2.75 -17.36
C TRP A 30 -8.56 2.43 -18.75
N GLY A 31 -8.85 3.26 -19.75
CA GLY A 31 -8.43 3.05 -21.15
C GLY A 31 -6.92 3.08 -21.41
N GLY A 32 -6.09 2.74 -20.43
CA GLY A 32 -4.64 2.70 -20.45
C GLY A 32 -4.04 2.56 -19.05
N PRO A 33 -2.72 2.35 -18.96
CA PRO A 33 -2.03 2.15 -17.68
C PRO A 33 -2.08 3.40 -16.80
N ALA A 34 -2.21 3.20 -15.49
CA ALA A 34 -2.13 4.26 -14.48
C ALA A 34 -0.81 4.18 -13.71
N PHE A 35 -0.19 5.35 -13.49
CA PHE A 35 0.98 5.50 -12.65
C PHE A 35 0.66 6.44 -11.48
N ARG A 36 0.89 5.95 -10.26
CA ARG A 36 0.72 6.72 -9.03
C ARG A 36 2.06 6.81 -8.30
N ARG A 37 2.31 8.01 -7.77
CA ARG A 37 3.29 8.23 -6.70
C ARG A 37 2.51 8.73 -5.49
N TYR A 38 2.86 8.24 -4.32
CA TYR A 38 2.25 8.66 -3.07
C TYR A 38 3.28 8.73 -1.96
N GLY A 39 2.93 9.40 -0.88
CA GLY A 39 3.71 9.46 0.34
C GLY A 39 2.92 8.96 1.53
N TRP A 40 3.61 8.86 2.66
CA TRP A 40 3.03 8.43 3.93
C TRP A 40 2.85 9.65 4.84
N THR A 41 1.74 9.72 5.57
CA THR A 41 1.49 10.78 6.57
C THR A 41 2.34 10.63 7.82
N LYS A 42 2.79 9.42 8.12
CA LYS A 42 3.67 9.04 9.24
C LYS A 42 4.48 7.81 8.86
N PRO A 43 5.58 7.47 9.57
CA PRO A 43 6.29 6.21 9.36
C PRO A 43 5.33 5.02 9.38
N GLN A 44 5.52 4.07 8.47
CA GLN A 44 4.69 2.87 8.36
C GLN A 44 5.57 1.64 8.27
N ILE A 45 5.08 0.54 8.84
CA ILE A 45 5.64 -0.79 8.67
C ILE A 45 4.80 -1.52 7.62
N THR A 46 5.46 -2.12 6.64
CA THR A 46 4.81 -3.00 5.66
C THR A 46 5.59 -4.29 5.56
N PHE A 47 4.89 -5.39 5.36
CA PHE A 47 5.48 -6.70 5.12
C PHE A 47 4.63 -7.49 4.13
N GLY A 48 5.28 -8.23 3.24
CA GLY A 48 4.66 -9.04 2.21
C GLY A 48 4.36 -10.47 2.67
N TYR A 49 3.60 -11.17 1.84
CA TYR A 49 3.09 -12.52 2.11
C TYR A 49 4.16 -13.59 2.43
N GLY A 50 5.43 -13.38 2.04
CA GLY A 50 6.53 -14.30 2.30
C GLY A 50 7.32 -14.03 3.59
N GLN A 51 7.06 -12.94 4.29
CA GLN A 51 7.81 -12.60 5.50
C GLN A 51 7.27 -13.35 6.71
N LYS A 52 8.18 -14.00 7.44
CA LYS A 52 7.83 -14.73 8.67
C LYS A 52 7.42 -13.73 9.75
N ALA A 53 6.29 -13.99 10.41
CA ALA A 53 5.80 -13.14 11.51
C ALA A 53 6.88 -12.91 12.58
N SER A 54 7.56 -13.99 13.02
CA SER A 54 8.64 -13.90 14.01
C SER A 54 9.84 -13.04 13.56
N TRP A 55 10.10 -12.97 12.25
CA TRP A 55 11.12 -12.08 11.72
C TRP A 55 10.62 -10.63 11.74
N VAL A 56 9.38 -10.37 11.33
CA VAL A 56 8.78 -9.02 11.36
C VAL A 56 8.76 -8.47 12.78
N GLU A 57 8.32 -9.26 13.76
CA GLU A 57 8.27 -8.86 15.16
C GLU A 57 9.67 -8.53 15.69
N LYS A 58 10.68 -9.35 15.35
CA LYS A 58 12.07 -9.09 15.72
C LYS A 58 12.62 -7.77 15.14
N GLU A 59 12.38 -7.51 13.85
CA GLU A 59 12.93 -6.33 13.18
C GLU A 59 12.18 -5.04 13.56
N THR A 60 10.90 -5.15 13.90
CA THR A 60 10.06 -3.98 14.22
C THR A 60 9.97 -3.69 15.71
N GLY A 61 10.23 -4.69 16.57
CA GLY A 61 10.00 -4.60 18.01
C GLY A 61 8.51 -4.60 18.39
N GLU A 62 7.61 -4.87 17.45
CA GLU A 62 6.16 -4.81 17.62
C GLU A 62 5.53 -6.17 17.37
N GLN A 63 4.53 -6.55 18.17
CA GLN A 63 3.79 -7.79 17.96
C GLN A 63 2.97 -7.72 16.66
N ILE A 64 2.88 -8.84 15.91
CA ILE A 64 2.19 -8.88 14.62
C ILE A 64 0.70 -8.48 14.75
N THR A 65 0.11 -8.72 15.91
CA THR A 65 -1.27 -8.35 16.25
C THR A 65 -1.50 -6.85 16.38
N ALA A 66 -0.45 -6.07 16.67
CA ALA A 66 -0.49 -4.61 16.68
C ALA A 66 -0.26 -4.03 15.26
N LEU A 67 0.39 -4.80 14.38
CA LEU A 67 0.75 -4.41 13.02
C LEU A 67 -0.28 -4.84 11.95
N THR A 68 -1.18 -5.77 12.28
CA THR A 68 -2.22 -6.28 11.39
C THR A 68 -3.60 -5.90 11.88
N ARG A 69 -4.52 -5.57 10.95
CA ARG A 69 -5.95 -5.57 11.26
C ARG A 69 -6.45 -7.01 11.21
N ARG A 70 -7.17 -7.42 12.26
CA ARG A 70 -7.95 -8.67 12.28
C ARG A 70 -9.35 -8.43 11.74
#